data_AF-A0A7C6LJ56-F1
#
_entry.id   AF-A0A7C6LJ56-F1
#
_cell.length_a   1.000
_cell.length_b   1.000
_cell.length_c   1.000
_cell.angle_alpha   90.00
_cell.angle_beta   90.00
_cell.angle_gamma   90.00
#
_symmetry.space_group_name_H-M   'P 1'
#
loop_
_entity.id
_entity.type
_entity.pdbx_description
1 polymer ?
#
loop_
_entity_poly.entity_id
_entity_poly.type
_entity_poly.pdbx_seq_one_letter_code
_entity_poly.pdbx_strand_id
1 'polypeptide(L)'
;MNGQIVLTPAESKKLIAKGVARLPFVREALAGSMVAIAKGTTNSYIVEEITGRSIEKKKYITGLRLPAKDAGTWVPKERLADVVLKAGRPLEGVAAIEAVAQMQRGDVFIKGANALDYRNRIAGIYIGHPTGGTIGAVYGTIIARGIRLVIPVGLEKLIAGDLAQVSTKLAAATYESGAKTGLFPVTGEIVTEIEALQVLYGVEAVQIGAGGVGGAEGSVHLLISGEPAAVRRAMEDIEKIQGEPPFAEL
;
A
#
# COMPACT_ATOMS: atom_id res chain seq x y z
N MET A 1 -15.78 -23.30 -7.37
CA MET A 1 -14.46 -23.76 -7.86
C MET A 1 -13.40 -23.14 -6.98
N ASN A 2 -12.27 -23.82 -6.76
CA ASN A 2 -11.15 -23.29 -5.99
C ASN A 2 -9.91 -23.16 -6.88
N GLY A 3 -9.07 -22.18 -6.58
CA GLY A 3 -7.78 -21.95 -7.25
C GLY A 3 -6.72 -21.53 -6.24
N GLN A 4 -5.47 -21.87 -6.50
CA GLN A 4 -4.34 -21.50 -5.65
C GLN A 4 -3.44 -20.52 -6.39
N ILE A 5 -3.03 -19.47 -5.69
CA ILE A 5 -2.20 -18.39 -6.23
C ILE A 5 -0.99 -18.21 -5.31
N VAL A 6 0.16 -17.94 -5.92
CA VAL A 6 1.36 -17.47 -5.24
C VAL A 6 1.80 -16.18 -5.92
N LEU A 7 2.01 -15.12 -5.13
CA LEU A 7 2.47 -13.82 -5.62
C LEU A 7 3.72 -13.39 -4.86
N THR A 8 4.73 -12.94 -5.57
CA THR A 8 5.85 -12.19 -5.00
C THR A 8 5.38 -10.82 -4.50
N PRO A 9 6.16 -10.13 -3.65
CA PRO A 9 5.79 -8.78 -3.23
C PRO A 9 5.58 -7.79 -4.39
N ALA A 10 6.24 -7.94 -5.53
CA ALA A 10 6.07 -7.04 -6.67
C ALA A 10 4.74 -7.31 -7.39
N GLU A 11 4.44 -8.59 -7.63
CA GLU A 11 3.18 -9.06 -8.21
C GLU A 11 1.98 -8.67 -7.32
N SER A 12 2.10 -8.85 -6.01
CA SER A 12 1.12 -8.37 -5.01
C SER A 12 0.86 -6.88 -5.12
N LYS A 13 1.92 -6.05 -5.22
CA LYS A 13 1.75 -4.59 -5.35
C LYS A 13 0.97 -4.22 -6.60
N LYS A 14 1.20 -4.92 -7.71
CA LYS A 14 0.50 -4.70 -8.98
C LYS A 14 -0.97 -5.13 -8.89
N LEU A 15 -1.26 -6.28 -8.28
CA LEU A 15 -2.63 -6.72 -8.00
C LEU A 15 -3.38 -5.72 -7.10
N ILE A 16 -2.76 -5.30 -5.99
CA ILE A 16 -3.33 -4.32 -5.05
C ILE A 16 -3.58 -2.99 -5.76
N ALA A 17 -2.66 -2.53 -6.61
CA ALA A 17 -2.84 -1.30 -7.37
C ALA A 17 -4.07 -1.34 -8.28
N LYS A 18 -4.27 -2.47 -8.99
CA LYS A 18 -5.47 -2.73 -9.78
C LYS A 18 -6.73 -2.70 -8.93
N GLY A 19 -6.71 -3.39 -7.79
CA GLY A 19 -7.83 -3.40 -6.84
C GLY A 19 -8.19 -1.98 -6.36
N VAL A 20 -7.20 -1.21 -5.92
CA VAL A 20 -7.38 0.19 -5.46
C VAL A 20 -7.99 1.07 -6.53
N ALA A 21 -7.49 1.00 -7.77
CA ALA A 21 -8.01 1.80 -8.89
C ALA A 21 -9.46 1.45 -9.28
N ARG A 22 -9.95 0.26 -8.90
CA ARG A 22 -11.30 -0.22 -9.20
C ARG A 22 -12.31 -0.03 -8.07
N LEU A 23 -11.88 0.39 -6.89
CA LEU A 23 -12.78 0.72 -5.78
C LEU A 23 -13.79 1.81 -6.21
N PRO A 24 -15.10 1.64 -5.95
CA PRO A 24 -16.12 2.58 -6.40
C PRO A 24 -15.85 4.03 -5.98
N PHE A 25 -15.55 4.24 -4.71
CA PHE A 25 -15.29 5.58 -4.17
C PHE A 25 -13.97 6.20 -4.66
N VAL A 26 -12.99 5.39 -5.08
CA VAL A 26 -11.76 5.91 -5.72
C VAL A 26 -12.11 6.42 -7.12
N ARG A 27 -12.92 5.67 -7.87
CA ARG A 27 -13.39 6.08 -9.20
C ARG A 27 -14.27 7.32 -9.14
N GLU A 28 -15.15 7.41 -8.14
CA GLU A 28 -15.98 8.60 -7.89
C GLU A 28 -15.10 9.82 -7.58
N ALA A 29 -14.11 9.68 -6.70
CA ALA A 29 -13.17 10.77 -6.39
C ALA A 29 -12.34 11.18 -7.61
N LEU A 30 -11.90 10.23 -8.44
CA LEU A 30 -11.23 10.54 -9.71
C LEU A 30 -12.15 11.25 -10.72
N ALA A 31 -13.47 11.07 -10.66
CA ALA A 31 -14.39 11.71 -11.58
C ALA A 31 -14.74 13.17 -11.19
N GLY A 32 -14.78 13.48 -9.89
CA GLY A 32 -15.29 14.78 -9.43
C GLY A 32 -14.60 15.43 -8.24
N SER A 33 -13.71 14.73 -7.55
CA SER A 33 -13.15 15.16 -6.26
C SER A 33 -11.62 15.11 -6.27
N MET A 34 -10.97 15.08 -5.10
CA MET A 34 -9.52 14.99 -4.98
C MET A 34 -9.05 13.58 -4.61
N VAL A 35 -7.95 13.17 -5.23
CA VAL A 35 -7.19 11.97 -4.87
C VAL A 35 -5.74 12.36 -4.64
N ALA A 36 -5.26 12.21 -3.41
CA ALA A 36 -3.86 12.44 -3.05
C ALA A 36 -3.18 11.11 -2.79
N ILE A 37 -2.16 10.78 -3.57
CA ILE A 37 -1.39 9.54 -3.46
C ILE A 37 -0.05 9.92 -2.84
N ALA A 38 0.22 9.50 -1.61
CA ALA A 38 1.53 9.73 -1.00
C ALA A 38 2.60 8.78 -1.56
N LYS A 39 3.89 9.09 -1.38
CA LYS A 39 5.00 8.17 -1.69
C LYS A 39 4.85 6.81 -1.01
N GLY A 40 5.36 5.77 -1.68
CA GLY A 40 5.38 4.40 -1.19
C GLY A 40 5.59 3.40 -2.33
N THR A 41 6.18 2.25 -2.00
CA THR A 41 6.49 1.23 -3.02
C THR A 41 5.22 0.73 -3.71
N THR A 42 4.19 0.34 -2.97
CA THR A 42 2.88 -0.03 -3.54
C THR A 42 2.19 1.15 -4.23
N ASN A 43 2.29 2.34 -3.63
CA ASN A 43 1.66 3.55 -4.16
C ASN A 43 2.21 3.95 -5.53
N SER A 44 3.47 3.63 -5.84
CA SER A 44 4.04 3.85 -7.16
C SER A 44 3.32 3.06 -8.26
N TYR A 45 2.88 1.82 -7.98
CA TYR A 45 2.04 1.03 -8.90
C TYR A 45 0.64 1.62 -9.03
N ILE A 46 0.07 2.14 -7.93
CA ILE A 46 -1.24 2.81 -7.95
C ILE A 46 -1.18 4.07 -8.82
N VAL A 47 -0.10 4.85 -8.75
CA VAL A 47 0.12 5.99 -9.64
C VAL A 47 0.08 5.54 -11.10
N GLU A 48 0.83 4.50 -11.47
CA GLU A 48 0.85 4.03 -12.86
C GLU A 48 -0.52 3.51 -13.31
N GLU A 49 -1.22 2.74 -12.46
CA GLU A 49 -2.54 2.19 -12.78
C GLU A 49 -3.60 3.29 -12.94
N ILE A 50 -3.58 4.31 -12.08
CA ILE A 50 -4.56 5.42 -12.14
C ILE A 50 -4.25 6.39 -13.28
N THR A 51 -2.97 6.71 -13.50
CA THR A 51 -2.58 7.72 -14.50
C THR A 51 -2.35 7.13 -15.90
N GLY A 52 -2.20 5.82 -16.01
CA GLY A 52 -1.82 5.13 -17.25
C GLY A 52 -0.39 5.45 -17.71
N ARG A 53 0.43 6.06 -16.87
CA ARG A 53 1.80 6.49 -17.19
C ARG A 53 2.80 5.76 -16.32
N SER A 54 3.82 5.18 -16.95
CA SER A 54 4.97 4.63 -16.23
C SER A 54 5.73 5.73 -15.50
N ILE A 55 6.18 5.44 -14.27
CA ILE A 55 7.04 6.34 -13.50
C ILE A 55 8.32 5.61 -13.10
N GLU A 56 9.36 6.38 -12.80
CA GLU A 56 10.55 5.82 -12.17
C GLU A 56 10.24 5.49 -10.70
N LYS A 57 9.61 4.33 -10.45
CA LYS A 57 9.09 3.91 -9.13
C LYS A 57 10.13 4.05 -8.01
N LYS A 58 11.40 3.82 -8.33
CA LYS A 58 12.56 3.98 -7.42
C LYS A 58 12.68 5.39 -6.83
N LYS A 59 12.15 6.42 -7.50
CA LYS A 59 12.09 7.82 -7.04
C LYS A 59 10.79 8.18 -6.30
N TYR A 60 9.81 7.27 -6.22
CA TYR A 60 8.50 7.45 -5.57
C TYR A 60 8.36 6.66 -4.27
N ILE A 61 9.41 6.66 -3.43
CA ILE A 61 9.49 5.79 -2.25
C ILE A 61 9.57 6.57 -0.94
N THR A 62 9.07 5.94 0.12
CA THR A 62 9.25 6.37 1.51
C THR A 62 9.12 5.16 2.43
N GLY A 63 9.72 5.21 3.61
CA GLY A 63 9.64 4.12 4.60
C GLY A 63 10.20 2.79 4.12
N LEU A 64 11.21 2.82 3.25
CA LEU A 64 11.90 1.65 2.72
C LEU A 64 12.68 0.93 3.83
N ARG A 65 12.63 -0.40 3.83
CA ARG A 65 13.51 -1.26 4.61
C ARG A 65 14.33 -2.13 3.68
N LEU A 66 15.64 -2.05 3.84
CA LEU A 66 16.63 -2.87 3.14
C LEU A 66 17.33 -3.79 4.15
N PRO A 67 17.98 -4.87 3.68
CA PRO A 67 18.90 -5.63 4.52
C PRO A 67 19.92 -4.70 5.20
N ALA A 68 20.37 -5.06 6.41
CA ALA A 68 21.24 -4.19 7.20
C ALA A 68 22.55 -3.79 6.48
N LYS A 69 23.10 -4.70 5.66
CA LYS A 69 24.30 -4.46 4.86
C LYS A 69 24.08 -3.44 3.74
N ASP A 70 22.83 -3.29 3.29
CA ASP A 70 22.41 -2.40 2.21
C ASP A 70 21.68 -1.16 2.75
N ALA A 71 21.72 -0.93 4.06
CA ALA A 71 21.06 0.22 4.67
C ALA A 71 21.66 1.52 4.12
N GLY A 72 20.82 2.36 3.52
CA GLY A 72 21.22 3.65 2.96
C GLY A 72 21.87 3.59 1.58
N THR A 73 22.04 2.41 0.97
CA THR A 73 22.54 2.29 -0.41
C THR A 73 21.53 2.85 -1.42
N TRP A 74 20.24 2.80 -1.07
CA TRP A 74 19.17 3.33 -1.90
C TRP A 74 18.59 4.61 -1.33
N VAL A 75 19.25 5.70 -1.67
CA VAL A 75 18.74 7.06 -1.51
C VAL A 75 18.64 7.66 -2.90
N PRO A 76 17.43 7.84 -3.46
CA PRO A 76 17.28 8.49 -4.75
C PRO A 76 17.88 9.90 -4.68
N LYS A 77 18.79 10.23 -5.61
CA LYS A 77 19.37 11.58 -5.72
C LYS A 77 18.29 12.65 -5.87
N GLU A 78 17.24 12.30 -6.61
CA GLU A 78 16.05 13.11 -6.81
C GLU A 78 14.81 12.28 -6.49
N ARG A 79 13.82 12.90 -5.85
CA ARG A 79 12.53 12.27 -5.55
C ARG A 79 11.46 12.88 -6.43
N LEU A 80 10.56 12.05 -6.94
CA LEU A 80 9.36 12.52 -7.61
C LEU A 80 8.45 13.23 -6.59
N ALA A 81 7.75 14.27 -7.05
CA ALA A 81 6.68 14.89 -6.26
C ALA A 81 5.58 13.86 -5.97
N ASP A 82 4.80 14.09 -4.91
CA ASP A 82 3.59 13.28 -4.69
C ASP A 82 2.59 13.53 -5.83
N VAL A 83 1.72 12.54 -6.10
CA VAL A 83 0.68 12.69 -7.12
C VAL A 83 -0.61 13.13 -6.45
N VAL A 84 -1.07 14.33 -6.79
CA VAL A 84 -2.36 14.88 -6.37
C VAL A 84 -3.20 15.11 -7.62
N LEU A 85 -4.41 14.57 -7.62
CA LEU A 85 -5.35 14.66 -8.72
C LEU A 85 -6.61 15.40 -8.26
N LYS A 86 -7.16 16.25 -9.12
CA LYS A 86 -8.48 16.86 -8.95
C LYS A 86 -9.32 16.56 -10.19
N ALA A 87 -10.44 15.85 -10.00
CA ALA A 87 -11.26 15.30 -11.07
C ALA A 87 -10.40 14.60 -12.15
N GLY A 88 -9.46 13.77 -11.68
CA GLY A 88 -8.59 12.95 -12.53
C GLY A 88 -7.44 13.69 -13.21
N ARG A 89 -7.33 15.02 -13.03
CA ARG A 89 -6.26 15.84 -13.61
C ARG A 89 -5.18 16.13 -12.57
N PRO A 90 -3.89 16.01 -12.93
CA PRO A 90 -2.79 16.37 -12.02
C PRO A 90 -2.86 17.82 -11.54
N LEU A 91 -2.64 18.02 -10.24
CA LEU A 91 -2.34 19.32 -9.64
C LEU A 91 -0.83 19.40 -9.44
N GLU A 92 -0.15 20.10 -10.35
CA GLU A 92 1.31 20.23 -10.31
C GLU A 92 1.78 21.05 -9.10
N GLY A 93 2.92 20.65 -8.53
CA GLY A 93 3.57 21.37 -7.44
C GLY A 93 2.91 21.24 -6.06
N VAL A 94 1.84 20.45 -5.92
CA VAL A 94 1.16 20.24 -4.63
C VAL A 94 1.62 18.93 -4.01
N ALA A 95 2.21 18.98 -2.82
CA ALA A 95 2.54 17.77 -2.06
C ALA A 95 1.26 17.12 -1.49
N ALA A 96 1.26 15.81 -1.26
CA ALA A 96 0.09 15.13 -0.70
C ALA A 96 -0.28 15.72 0.67
N ILE A 97 0.70 16.06 1.50
CA ILE A 97 0.49 16.70 2.82
C ILE A 97 -0.24 18.04 2.67
N GLU A 98 0.13 18.85 1.68
CA GLU A 98 -0.47 20.16 1.42
C GLU A 98 -1.89 20.03 0.87
N ALA A 99 -2.12 19.03 0.01
CA ALA A 99 -3.44 18.76 -0.56
C ALA A 99 -4.50 18.51 0.52
N VAL A 100 -4.14 17.85 1.63
CA VAL A 100 -5.08 17.56 2.73
C VAL A 100 -5.74 18.82 3.30
N ALA A 101 -5.07 19.97 3.26
CA ALA A 101 -5.65 21.24 3.70
C ALA A 101 -6.84 21.70 2.85
N GLN A 102 -6.97 21.21 1.61
CA GLN A 102 -8.05 21.51 0.67
C GLN A 102 -9.04 20.34 0.53
N MET A 103 -8.70 19.16 1.05
CA MET A 103 -9.54 17.98 0.96
C MET A 103 -10.70 18.00 1.97
N GLN A 104 -11.76 17.28 1.64
CA GLN A 104 -13.03 17.18 2.35
C GLN A 104 -13.65 15.78 2.20
N ARG A 105 -14.84 15.58 2.78
CA ARG A 105 -15.62 14.35 2.60
C ARG A 105 -15.85 14.06 1.11
N GLY A 106 -15.58 12.82 0.71
CA GLY A 106 -15.65 12.39 -0.70
C GLY A 106 -14.29 12.37 -1.39
N ASP A 107 -13.27 12.99 -0.80
CA ASP A 107 -11.89 12.88 -1.28
C ASP A 107 -11.20 11.63 -0.73
N VAL A 108 -10.14 11.21 -1.42
CA VAL A 108 -9.37 10.00 -1.10
C VAL A 108 -7.90 10.34 -0.88
N PHE A 109 -7.36 9.91 0.27
CA PHE A 109 -5.93 9.95 0.55
C PHE A 109 -5.38 8.52 0.54
N ILE A 110 -4.33 8.25 -0.22
CA ILE A 110 -3.76 6.91 -0.39
C ILE A 110 -2.36 6.86 0.24
N LYS A 111 -2.17 6.02 1.25
CA LYS A 111 -0.88 5.84 1.92
C LYS A 111 -0.68 4.39 2.34
N GLY A 112 0.34 3.73 1.78
CA GLY A 112 0.69 2.38 2.20
C GLY A 112 1.30 2.29 3.60
N ALA A 113 1.37 1.06 4.13
CA ALA A 113 1.83 0.74 5.49
C ALA A 113 3.02 -0.21 5.53
N ASN A 114 3.56 -0.43 6.74
CA ASN A 114 4.71 -1.30 7.02
C ASN A 114 4.35 -2.52 7.87
N ALA A 115 3.22 -2.48 8.57
CA ALA A 115 2.68 -3.57 9.37
C ALA A 115 1.16 -3.62 9.20
N LEU A 116 0.59 -4.81 9.32
CA LEU A 116 -0.84 -5.07 9.19
C LEU A 116 -1.29 -5.98 10.33
N ASP A 117 -2.24 -5.49 11.13
CA ASP A 117 -3.04 -6.29 12.05
C ASP A 117 -4.41 -6.47 11.40
N TYR A 118 -4.51 -7.50 10.57
CA TYR A 118 -5.67 -7.71 9.71
C TYR A 118 -6.94 -7.99 10.53
N ARG A 119 -6.80 -8.75 11.62
CA ARG A 119 -7.93 -9.11 12.50
C ARG A 119 -8.58 -7.88 13.12
N ASN A 120 -7.79 -6.92 13.57
CA ASN A 120 -8.30 -5.68 14.17
C ASN A 120 -8.52 -4.56 13.15
N ARG A 121 -8.22 -4.81 11.86
CA ARG A 121 -8.23 -3.83 10.77
C ARG A 121 -7.41 -2.57 11.07
N ILE A 122 -6.21 -2.76 11.64
CA ILE A 122 -5.27 -1.68 11.93
C ILE A 122 -4.06 -1.85 11.01
N ALA A 123 -3.53 -0.74 10.51
CA ALA A 123 -2.28 -0.70 9.78
C ALA A 123 -1.25 0.13 10.53
N GLY A 124 0.00 -0.30 10.50
CA GLY A 124 1.11 0.36 11.18
C GLY A 124 2.04 0.99 10.16
N ILE A 125 2.28 2.31 10.28
CA ILE A 125 3.18 3.04 9.39
C ILE A 125 4.46 3.35 10.16
N TYR A 126 5.61 3.00 9.57
CA TYR A 126 6.89 3.34 10.18
C TYR A 126 7.17 4.84 10.10
N ILE A 127 7.65 5.39 11.22
CA ILE A 127 7.96 6.79 11.39
C ILE A 127 9.46 6.96 11.61
N GLY A 128 10.12 7.62 10.67
CA GLY A 128 11.52 8.07 10.82
C GLY A 128 11.66 9.56 11.17
N HIS A 129 10.61 10.36 11.03
CA HIS A 129 10.65 11.80 11.30
C HIS A 129 10.14 12.10 12.72
N PRO A 130 10.78 12.99 13.50
CA PRO A 130 10.44 13.23 14.91
C PRO A 130 9.01 13.75 15.15
N THR A 131 8.35 14.28 14.11
CA THR A 131 6.98 14.80 14.18
C THR A 131 5.91 13.85 13.61
N GLY A 132 6.23 12.56 13.40
CA GLY A 132 5.26 11.60 12.86
C GLY A 132 5.24 11.47 11.33
N GLY A 133 6.09 12.22 10.64
CA GLY A 133 6.22 12.17 9.17
C GLY A 133 4.91 12.51 8.45
N THR A 134 4.74 11.99 7.23
CA THR A 134 3.54 12.24 6.40
C THR A 134 2.26 11.92 7.14
N ILE A 135 2.14 10.73 7.74
CA ILE A 135 0.88 10.30 8.35
C ILE A 135 0.57 11.10 9.61
N GLY A 136 1.56 11.39 10.47
CA GLY A 136 1.36 12.22 11.65
C GLY A 136 0.85 13.63 11.30
N ALA A 137 1.31 14.20 10.18
CA ALA A 137 0.89 15.51 9.71
C ALA A 137 -0.55 15.55 9.17
N VAL A 138 -1.09 14.44 8.65
CA VAL A 138 -2.37 14.45 7.92
C VAL A 138 -3.50 13.69 8.62
N TYR A 139 -3.19 12.72 9.49
CA TYR A 139 -4.18 11.75 9.96
C TYR A 139 -5.31 12.40 10.77
N GLY A 140 -4.99 13.36 11.64
CA GLY A 140 -6.01 14.12 12.38
C GLY A 140 -6.96 14.87 11.47
N THR A 141 -6.44 15.54 10.43
CA THR A 141 -7.26 16.27 9.44
C THR A 141 -8.10 15.32 8.59
N ILE A 142 -7.55 14.17 8.20
CA ILE A 142 -8.27 13.13 7.47
C ILE A 142 -9.51 12.71 8.25
N ILE A 143 -9.35 12.40 9.55
CA ILE A 143 -10.46 12.02 10.42
C ILE A 143 -11.46 13.17 10.57
N ALA A 144 -10.97 14.36 10.93
CA ALA A 144 -11.82 15.53 11.24
C ALA A 144 -12.71 15.94 10.06
N ARG A 145 -12.23 15.76 8.82
CA ARG A 145 -12.95 16.13 7.60
C ARG A 145 -13.69 14.98 6.94
N GLY A 146 -13.58 13.76 7.47
CA GLY A 146 -14.15 12.56 6.86
C GLY A 146 -13.56 12.24 5.48
N ILE A 147 -12.29 12.56 5.27
CA ILE A 147 -11.53 12.15 4.08
C ILE A 147 -11.30 10.64 4.17
N ARG A 148 -11.47 9.92 3.06
CA ARG A 148 -11.26 8.47 3.07
C ARG A 148 -9.77 8.14 2.94
N LEU A 149 -9.19 7.53 3.97
CA LEU A 149 -7.84 6.99 3.92
C LEU A 149 -7.86 5.57 3.35
N VAL A 150 -7.21 5.37 2.20
CA VAL A 150 -6.96 4.04 1.61
C VAL A 150 -5.54 3.61 1.93
N ILE A 151 -5.42 2.40 2.44
CA ILE A 151 -4.19 1.83 2.96
C ILE A 151 -3.86 0.56 2.16
N PRO A 152 -3.20 0.71 0.99
CA PRO A 152 -2.69 -0.42 0.25
C PRO A 152 -1.54 -1.07 1.01
N VAL A 153 -1.69 -2.34 1.37
CA VAL A 153 -0.72 -3.08 2.17
C VAL A 153 -0.85 -4.55 1.83
N GLY A 154 0.24 -5.20 1.42
CA GLY A 154 0.19 -6.62 1.13
C GLY A 154 0.26 -7.45 2.41
N LEU A 155 -0.23 -8.68 2.32
CA LEU A 155 -0.27 -9.63 3.43
C LEU A 155 1.12 -10.07 3.89
N GLU A 156 2.18 -9.77 3.13
CA GLU A 156 3.57 -10.01 3.58
C GLU A 156 3.96 -9.16 4.79
N LYS A 157 3.18 -8.11 5.08
CA LYS A 157 3.36 -7.21 6.23
C LYS A 157 2.44 -7.56 7.39
N LEU A 158 1.73 -8.67 7.33
CA LEU A 158 0.92 -9.15 8.44
C LEU A 158 1.81 -9.42 9.65
N ILE A 159 1.41 -8.88 10.80
CA ILE A 159 2.11 -9.13 12.07
C ILE A 159 1.29 -10.05 12.95
N ALA A 160 1.96 -10.83 13.79
CA ALA A 160 1.30 -11.73 14.75
C ALA A 160 0.70 -10.98 15.96
N GLY A 161 1.15 -9.75 16.24
CA GLY A 161 0.78 -8.99 17.42
C GLY A 161 -0.32 -7.96 17.18
N ASP A 162 -0.91 -7.47 18.28
CA ASP A 162 -1.83 -6.34 18.31
C ASP A 162 -1.07 -5.03 18.04
N LEU A 163 -1.43 -4.32 16.98
CA LEU A 163 -0.72 -3.10 16.58
C LEU A 163 -0.77 -1.97 17.61
N ALA A 164 -1.84 -1.86 18.39
CA ALA A 164 -1.95 -0.85 19.45
C ALA A 164 -0.90 -1.12 20.54
N GLN A 165 -0.75 -2.38 20.94
CA GLN A 165 0.24 -2.79 21.95
C GLN A 165 1.67 -2.73 21.40
N VAL A 166 1.88 -3.19 20.16
CA VAL A 166 3.19 -3.20 19.51
C VAL A 166 3.75 -1.79 19.38
N SER A 167 2.93 -0.80 19.02
CA SER A 167 3.39 0.58 18.89
C SER A 167 3.96 1.15 20.20
N THR A 168 3.28 0.91 21.32
CA THR A 168 3.72 1.37 22.65
C THR A 168 5.00 0.66 23.08
N LYS A 169 5.08 -0.67 22.90
CA LYS A 169 6.28 -1.46 23.23
C LYS A 169 7.50 -1.03 22.39
N LEU A 170 7.30 -0.79 21.10
CA LEU A 170 8.35 -0.31 20.21
C LEU A 170 8.83 1.10 20.61
N ALA A 171 7.92 2.00 21.01
CA ALA A 171 8.30 3.33 21.49
C ALA A 171 9.16 3.29 22.76
N ALA A 172 9.00 2.25 23.59
CA ALA A 172 9.78 2.01 24.80
C ALA A 172 11.08 1.22 24.56
N ALA A 173 11.40 0.84 23.32
CA ALA A 173 12.63 0.12 23.01
C ALA A 173 13.87 0.96 23.37
N THR A 174 14.83 0.34 24.06
CA THR A 174 16.06 0.98 24.54
C THR A 174 17.31 0.59 23.75
N TYR A 175 17.19 -0.42 22.87
CA TYR A 175 18.27 -0.90 22.01
C TYR A 175 17.72 -1.23 20.62
N GLU A 176 18.46 -0.83 19.59
CA GLU A 176 18.04 -0.93 18.19
C GLU A 176 19.22 -1.44 17.35
N SER A 177 19.02 -2.54 16.60
CA SER A 177 20.05 -3.07 15.68
C SER A 177 20.11 -2.33 14.34
N GLY A 178 19.71 -1.05 14.31
CA GLY A 178 19.55 -0.22 13.12
C GLY A 178 18.96 1.15 13.46
N ALA A 179 18.47 1.88 12.46
CA ALA A 179 17.88 3.21 12.69
C ALA A 179 16.58 3.12 13.53
N LYS A 180 16.51 3.93 14.60
CA LYS A 180 15.30 4.14 15.40
C LYS A 180 14.09 4.39 14.52
N THR A 181 12.98 3.74 14.82
CA THR A 181 11.76 3.88 14.03
C THR A 181 10.54 3.71 14.92
N GLY A 182 9.67 4.72 14.90
CA GLY A 182 8.36 4.63 15.51
C GLY A 182 7.40 3.84 14.64
N LEU A 183 6.28 3.41 15.22
CA LEU A 183 5.18 2.79 14.51
C LEU A 183 3.91 3.56 14.85
N PHE A 184 3.25 4.12 13.84
CA PHE A 184 2.01 4.88 14.00
C PHE A 184 0.83 4.01 13.56
N PRO A 185 0.00 3.51 14.50
CA PRO A 185 -1.20 2.77 14.16
C PRO A 185 -2.26 3.69 13.57
N VAL A 186 -2.87 3.27 12.47
CA VAL A 186 -3.98 3.96 11.81
C VAL A 186 -5.08 3.00 11.41
N THR A 187 -6.30 3.51 11.35
CA THR A 187 -7.48 2.85 10.79
C THR A 187 -7.85 3.52 9.48
N GLY A 188 -8.40 2.75 8.54
CA GLY A 188 -8.85 3.24 7.24
C GLY A 188 -9.37 2.09 6.37
N GLU A 189 -9.47 2.34 5.07
CA GLU A 189 -9.79 1.30 4.09
C GLU A 189 -8.53 0.50 3.75
N ILE A 190 -8.33 -0.63 4.42
CA ILE A 190 -7.24 -1.57 4.12
C ILE A 190 -7.53 -2.28 2.80
N VAL A 191 -6.54 -2.32 1.92
CA VAL A 191 -6.63 -3.05 0.65
C VAL A 191 -5.40 -3.95 0.52
N THR A 192 -5.62 -5.24 0.78
CA THR A 192 -4.65 -6.32 0.55
C THR A 192 -4.94 -7.03 -0.77
N GLU A 193 -4.22 -8.12 -1.04
CA GLU A 193 -4.53 -9.04 -2.13
C GLU A 193 -5.95 -9.61 -2.02
N ILE A 194 -6.45 -9.86 -0.79
CA ILE A 194 -7.80 -10.39 -0.56
C ILE A 194 -8.86 -9.39 -1.03
N GLU A 195 -8.78 -8.13 -0.56
CA GLU A 195 -9.70 -7.09 -1.00
C GLU A 195 -9.57 -6.81 -2.50
N ALA A 196 -8.36 -6.82 -3.05
CA ALA A 196 -8.14 -6.61 -4.47
C ALA A 196 -8.82 -7.70 -5.32
N LEU A 197 -8.68 -8.98 -4.95
CA LEU A 197 -9.34 -10.09 -5.65
C LEU A 197 -10.87 -10.00 -5.58
N GLN A 198 -11.40 -9.64 -4.41
CA GLN A 198 -12.83 -9.43 -4.24
C GLN A 198 -13.34 -8.27 -5.13
N VAL A 199 -12.63 -7.14 -5.16
CA VAL A 199 -13.02 -5.97 -5.96
C VAL A 199 -12.94 -6.24 -7.46
N LEU A 200 -11.90 -6.94 -7.90
CA LEU A 200 -11.63 -7.17 -9.33
C LEU A 200 -12.50 -8.28 -9.92
N TYR A 201 -12.72 -9.35 -9.16
CA TYR A 201 -13.30 -10.59 -9.70
C TYR A 201 -14.52 -11.09 -8.94
N GLY A 202 -14.79 -10.55 -7.74
CA GLY A 202 -15.87 -11.02 -6.87
C GLY A 202 -15.62 -12.40 -6.27
N VAL A 203 -14.35 -12.80 -6.14
CA VAL A 203 -13.95 -14.09 -5.54
C VAL A 203 -13.58 -13.93 -4.08
N GLU A 204 -13.90 -14.92 -3.27
CA GLU A 204 -13.39 -15.00 -1.90
C GLU A 204 -11.94 -15.44 -1.91
N ALA A 205 -11.12 -14.90 -1.02
CA ALA A 205 -9.71 -15.23 -0.91
C ALA A 205 -9.29 -15.40 0.56
N VAL A 206 -8.44 -16.39 0.82
CA VAL A 206 -7.88 -16.66 2.14
C VAL A 206 -6.37 -16.85 2.01
N GLN A 207 -5.61 -16.22 2.90
CA GLN A 207 -4.17 -16.46 2.99
C GLN A 207 -3.91 -17.84 3.61
N ILE A 208 -3.20 -18.69 2.87
CA ILE A 208 -2.86 -20.06 3.28
C ILE A 208 -1.37 -20.25 3.58
N GLY A 209 -0.54 -19.27 3.21
CA GLY A 209 0.89 -19.31 3.42
C GLY A 209 1.58 -17.98 3.09
N ALA A 210 2.84 -17.87 3.50
CA ALA A 210 3.69 -16.73 3.19
C ALA A 210 5.17 -17.14 3.21
N GLY A 211 5.99 -16.38 2.50
CA GLY A 211 7.43 -16.60 2.40
C GLY A 211 7.83 -17.59 1.31
N GLY A 212 9.12 -17.59 1.04
CA GLY A 212 9.76 -18.33 -0.04
C GLY A 212 11.25 -17.98 -0.08
N VAL A 213 11.93 -18.41 -1.14
CA VAL A 213 13.36 -18.15 -1.37
C VAL A 213 13.61 -17.89 -2.85
N GLY A 214 14.72 -17.23 -3.19
CA GLY A 214 15.15 -17.07 -4.58
C GLY A 214 14.34 -16.02 -5.36
N GLY A 215 13.99 -14.91 -4.71
CA GLY A 215 13.14 -13.85 -5.26
C GLY A 215 11.68 -13.92 -4.80
N ALA A 216 11.30 -15.00 -4.11
CA ALA A 216 9.98 -15.18 -3.51
C ALA A 216 9.95 -14.81 -2.01
N GLU A 217 10.97 -14.13 -1.49
CA GLU A 217 10.99 -13.62 -0.12
C GLU A 217 9.81 -12.65 0.09
N GLY A 218 8.99 -12.92 1.11
CA GLY A 218 7.76 -12.16 1.34
C GLY A 218 6.63 -12.46 0.36
N SER A 219 6.70 -13.57 -0.41
CA SER A 219 5.55 -14.00 -1.21
C SER A 219 4.34 -14.32 -0.34
N VAL A 220 3.15 -14.21 -0.91
CA VAL A 220 1.87 -14.53 -0.27
C VAL A 220 1.19 -15.65 -1.05
N HIS A 221 0.65 -16.62 -0.33
CA HIS A 221 -0.01 -17.79 -0.93
C HIS A 221 -1.49 -17.72 -0.57
N LEU A 222 -2.34 -17.77 -1.58
CA LEU A 222 -3.78 -17.55 -1.43
C LEU A 222 -4.55 -18.74 -1.99
N LEU A 223 -5.62 -19.12 -1.30
CA LEU A 223 -6.69 -19.94 -1.84
C LEU A 223 -7.84 -19.00 -2.23
N ILE A 224 -8.24 -19.04 -3.50
CA ILE A 224 -9.44 -18.34 -3.97
C ILE A 224 -10.57 -19.32 -4.22
N SER A 225 -11.80 -18.87 -3.99
CA SER A 225 -12.99 -19.66 -4.26
C SER A 225 -14.15 -18.79 -4.75
N GLY A 226 -15.04 -19.41 -5.53
CA GLY A 226 -16.23 -18.75 -6.06
C GLY A 226 -16.76 -19.41 -7.33
N GLU A 227 -17.52 -18.61 -8.09
CA GLU A 227 -18.08 -19.02 -9.38
C GLU A 227 -16.97 -19.45 -10.36
N PRO A 228 -17.09 -20.58 -11.07
CA PRO A 228 -16.02 -21.10 -11.93
C PRO A 228 -15.53 -20.10 -12.98
N ALA A 229 -16.42 -19.30 -13.55
CA ALA A 229 -16.05 -18.28 -14.52
C ALA A 229 -15.25 -17.12 -13.87
N ALA A 230 -15.60 -16.71 -12.65
CA ALA A 230 -14.88 -15.67 -11.93
C ALA A 230 -13.48 -16.14 -11.52
N VAL A 231 -13.37 -17.37 -10.99
CA VAL A 231 -12.09 -17.98 -10.61
C VAL A 231 -11.17 -18.16 -11.83
N ARG A 232 -11.69 -18.60 -12.98
CA ARG A 232 -10.88 -18.71 -14.21
C ARG A 232 -10.37 -17.35 -14.70
N ARG A 233 -11.21 -16.31 -14.71
CA ARG A 233 -10.77 -14.95 -15.09
C ARG A 233 -9.70 -14.40 -14.13
N ALA A 234 -9.88 -14.59 -12.82
CA ALA A 234 -8.85 -14.24 -11.84
C ALA A 234 -7.54 -14.99 -12.14
N MET A 235 -7.66 -16.28 -12.43
CA MET A 235 -6.65 -17.17 -13.03
C MET A 235 -5.77 -16.49 -14.08
N GLU A 236 -6.42 -16.25 -15.22
CA GLU A 236 -5.83 -15.74 -16.44
C GLU A 236 -5.20 -14.35 -16.27
N ASP A 237 -5.80 -13.48 -15.45
CA ASP A 237 -5.25 -12.15 -15.22
C ASP A 237 -4.08 -12.16 -14.23
N ILE A 238 -4.07 -13.08 -13.26
CA ILE A 238 -2.94 -13.29 -12.35
C ILE A 238 -1.72 -13.82 -13.09
N GLU A 239 -1.91 -14.75 -14.03
CA GLU A 239 -0.82 -15.25 -14.89
C GLU A 239 -0.14 -14.12 -15.68
N LYS A 240 -0.89 -13.06 -16.05
CA LYS A 240 -0.35 -11.85 -16.70
C LYS A 240 0.36 -10.90 -15.73
N ILE A 241 0.04 -10.97 -14.44
CA ILE A 241 0.71 -10.21 -13.38
C ILE A 241 2.01 -10.90 -12.99
N GLN A 242 2.02 -12.24 -12.98
CA GLN A 242 3.20 -13.05 -12.65
C GLN A 242 4.35 -12.75 -13.60
N GLY A 243 5.56 -12.69 -13.04
CA GLY A 243 6.75 -12.19 -13.74
C GLY A 243 6.94 -10.68 -13.65
N GLU A 244 6.14 -9.97 -12.85
CA GLU A 244 6.45 -8.57 -12.48
C GLU A 244 7.84 -8.53 -11.84
N PRO A 245 8.78 -7.71 -12.37
CA PRO A 245 10.14 -7.69 -11.86
C PRO A 245 10.16 -7.23 -10.39
N PRO A 246 11.16 -7.66 -9.60
CA PRO A 246 11.37 -7.15 -8.27
C PRO A 246 11.31 -5.62 -8.26
N PHE A 247 10.67 -5.04 -7.24
CA PHE A 247 10.61 -3.58 -7.08
C PHE A 247 12.01 -2.93 -7.13
N ALA A 248 12.98 -3.73 -6.73
CA ALA A 248 14.37 -3.41 -6.53
C ALA A 248 15.22 -4.59 -6.95
N GLU A 249 16.14 -4.37 -7.86
CA GLU A 249 17.37 -5.15 -7.88
C GLU A 249 18.36 -4.36 -7.03
N LEU A 250 18.89 -5.02 -5.99
CA LEU A 250 20.02 -4.52 -5.20
C LEU A 250 21.32 -4.80 -5.95
#